data_AF-V2XBY8-F1
#
_entry.id   AF-V2XBY8-F1
#
_cell.length_a   1.000
_cell.length_b   1.000
_cell.length_c   1.000
_cell.angle_alpha   90.00
_cell.angle_beta   90.00
_cell.angle_gamma   90.00
#
_symmetry.space_group_name_H-M   'P 1'
#
loop_
_entity.id
_entity.type
_entity.pdbx_description
1 polymer ?
#
loop_
_entity_poly.entity_id
_entity_poly.type
_entity_poly.pdbx_seq_one_letter_code
_entity_poly.pdbx_strand_id
1 'polypeptide(L)'
;MLCVSPFIFNVIFALIKDHPTFHNNSQNSQVPVSIQLAVMLYRLGHYSNGAPVDDVARMTGIGEGSVHNFTEHCFCAIESLHDVFVRPLTEEEKEQEKR
;
A
#
# COMPACT_ATOMS: atom_id res chain seq x y z
N MET A 1 1.24 -9.99 11.80
CA MET A 1 -0.20 -9.89 11.46
C MET A 1 -0.35 -8.62 10.63
N LEU A 2 -1.15 -8.61 9.56
CA LEU A 2 -1.36 -7.40 8.76
C LEU A 2 -2.36 -6.46 9.45
N CYS A 3 -2.25 -5.15 9.25
CA CYS A 3 -3.19 -4.17 9.84
C CYS A 3 -4.59 -4.18 9.22
N VAL A 4 -4.83 -5.00 8.20
CA VAL A 4 -6.12 -5.10 7.50
C VAL A 4 -6.60 -6.55 7.46
N SER A 5 -7.91 -6.72 7.32
CA SER A 5 -8.49 -8.05 7.11
C SER A 5 -8.12 -8.62 5.74
N PRO A 6 -8.18 -9.95 5.54
CA PRO A 6 -7.93 -10.56 4.22
C PRO A 6 -8.84 -10.04 3.11
N PHE A 7 -10.09 -9.68 3.45
CA PHE A 7 -11.02 -9.08 2.50
C PHE A 7 -10.52 -7.71 2.01
N ILE A 8 -10.15 -6.83 2.93
CA ILE A 8 -9.63 -5.50 2.59
C ILE A 8 -8.31 -5.59 1.85
N PHE A 9 -7.44 -6.53 2.22
CA PHE A 9 -6.21 -6.81 1.48
C PHE A 9 -6.49 -7.08 -0.01
N ASN A 10 -7.45 -7.95 -0.30
CA ASN A 10 -7.80 -8.30 -1.68
C ASN A 10 -8.41 -7.12 -2.45
N VAL A 11 -9.19 -6.26 -1.78
CA VAL A 11 -9.72 -5.03 -2.39
C VAL A 11 -8.59 -4.09 -2.78
N ILE A 12 -7.66 -3.80 -1.86
CA ILE A 12 -6.51 -2.92 -2.13
C ILE A 12 -5.65 -3.53 -3.25
N PHE A 13 -5.34 -4.82 -3.17
CA PHE A 13 -4.59 -5.52 -4.20
C PHE A 13 -5.24 -5.39 -5.58
N ALA A 14 -6.55 -5.62 -5.69
CA ALA A 14 -7.27 -5.53 -6.94
C ALA A 14 -7.23 -4.11 -7.54
N LEU A 15 -7.22 -3.07 -6.71
CA LEU A 15 -7.16 -1.67 -7.15
C LEU A 15 -5.76 -1.27 -7.65
N ILE A 16 -4.69 -1.83 -7.07
CA ILE A 16 -3.32 -1.36 -7.34
C ILE A 16 -2.49 -2.30 -8.23
N LYS A 17 -2.86 -3.57 -8.38
CA LYS A 17 -2.01 -4.62 -8.99
C LYS A 17 -1.48 -4.28 -10.39
N ASP A 18 -2.22 -3.51 -11.17
CA ASP A 18 -1.88 -3.17 -12.56
C ASP A 18 -1.16 -1.81 -12.67
N HIS A 19 -0.82 -1.17 -11.54
CA HIS A 19 -0.15 0.13 -11.53
C HIS A 19 1.29 0.04 -12.12
N PRO A 20 1.72 1.01 -12.95
CA PRO A 20 3.03 0.96 -13.61
C PRO A 20 4.23 0.88 -12.66
N THR A 21 4.11 1.39 -11.42
CA THR A 21 5.20 1.35 -10.43
C THR A 21 5.67 -0.07 -10.09
N PHE A 22 4.84 -1.09 -10.31
CA PHE A 22 5.19 -2.50 -10.06
C PHE A 22 5.89 -3.16 -11.26
N HIS A 23 6.15 -2.39 -12.31
CA HIS A 23 6.85 -2.84 -13.51
C HIS A 23 8.15 -2.05 -13.64
N ASN A 24 9.23 -2.75 -13.99
CA ASN A 24 10.51 -2.10 -14.32
C ASN A 24 10.91 -2.54 -15.72
N ASN A 25 11.76 -1.74 -16.36
CA ASN A 25 12.29 -2.06 -17.69
C ASN A 25 13.45 -3.07 -17.64
N SER A 26 13.46 -3.96 -16.65
CA SER A 26 14.53 -4.95 -16.47
C SER A 26 14.08 -6.33 -16.94
N GLN A 27 15.05 -7.18 -17.29
CA GLN A 27 14.80 -8.60 -17.60
C GLN A 27 14.60 -9.45 -16.33
N ASN A 28 14.70 -8.85 -15.14
CA ASN A 28 14.54 -9.56 -13.88
C ASN A 28 13.08 -9.49 -13.43
N SER A 29 12.54 -10.64 -13.04
CA SER A 29 11.20 -10.72 -12.45
C SER A 29 11.14 -9.88 -11.18
N GLN A 30 10.19 -8.95 -11.10
CA GLN A 30 9.88 -8.27 -9.85
C GLN A 30 9.20 -9.22 -8.86
N VAL A 31 9.31 -8.88 -7.57
CA VAL A 31 8.54 -9.53 -6.51
C VAL A 31 7.05 -9.26 -6.72
N PRO A 32 6.16 -10.26 -6.55
CA PRO A 32 4.73 -10.08 -6.76
C PRO A 32 4.14 -8.92 -5.95
N VAL A 33 3.20 -8.16 -6.55
CA VAL A 33 2.56 -7.01 -5.90
C VAL A 33 1.89 -7.37 -4.56
N SER A 34 1.32 -8.57 -4.45
CA SER A 34 0.74 -9.07 -3.20
C SER A 34 1.77 -9.19 -2.08
N ILE A 35 3.02 -9.56 -2.39
CA ILE A 35 4.10 -9.61 -1.39
C ILE A 35 4.55 -8.20 -1.02
N GLN A 36 4.74 -7.30 -2.00
CA GLN A 36 5.08 -5.91 -1.74
C GLN A 36 4.02 -5.24 -0.82
N LEU A 37 2.74 -5.46 -1.12
CA LEU A 37 1.60 -4.99 -0.33
C LEU A 37 1.58 -5.59 1.08
N ALA A 38 1.82 -6.90 1.22
CA ALA A 38 1.87 -7.55 2.53
C ALA A 38 2.99 -6.99 3.41
N VAL A 39 4.17 -6.72 2.84
CA VAL A 39 5.31 -6.13 3.57
C VAL A 39 4.99 -4.71 4.03
N MET A 40 4.42 -3.89 3.14
CA MET A 40 4.01 -2.52 3.49
C MET A 40 2.93 -2.54 4.60
N LEU A 41 1.90 -3.37 4.49
CA LEU A 41 0.85 -3.48 5.51
C LEU A 41 1.35 -4.06 6.84
N TYR A 42 2.32 -4.98 6.78
CA TYR A 42 3.00 -5.48 7.98
C TYR A 42 3.77 -4.35 8.67
N ARG A 43 4.53 -3.55 7.90
CA ARG A 43 5.27 -2.38 8.38
C ARG A 43 4.36 -1.36 9.07
N LEU A 44 3.25 -1.00 8.43
CA LEU A 44 2.29 -0.03 8.99
C LEU A 44 1.59 -0.56 10.26
N GLY A 45 1.22 -1.85 10.27
CA GLY A 45 0.50 -2.45 11.39
C GLY A 45 1.32 -2.65 12.65
N HIS A 46 2.63 -2.88 12.51
CA HIS A 46 3.47 -3.19 13.66
C HIS A 46 4.06 -1.96 14.35
N TYR A 47 4.27 -0.84 13.65
CA TYR A 47 4.98 0.30 14.25
C TYR A 47 4.43 1.68 13.89
N SER A 48 3.17 1.78 13.43
CA SER A 48 2.50 3.06 13.11
C SER A 48 3.37 4.05 12.31
N ASN A 49 4.15 4.96 12.90
CA ASN A 49 5.01 5.91 12.16
C ASN A 49 6.52 5.65 12.29
N GLY A 50 6.92 4.57 12.96
CA GLY A 50 8.30 4.36 13.43
C GLY A 50 8.89 2.99 13.14
N ALA A 51 8.32 2.19 12.23
CA ALA A 51 8.90 0.90 11.85
C ALA A 51 10.29 1.12 11.26
N PRO A 52 11.36 0.72 11.96
CA PRO A 52 12.67 0.80 11.37
C PRO A 52 12.75 -0.33 10.32
N VAL A 53 13.26 0.04 9.14
CA VAL A 53 13.22 -0.81 7.93
C VAL A 53 13.99 -2.12 8.14
N ASP A 54 15.03 -2.08 8.97
CA ASP A 54 15.85 -3.20 9.43
C ASP A 54 15.03 -4.26 10.18
N ASP A 55 14.11 -3.86 11.05
CA ASP A 55 13.31 -4.82 11.82
C ASP A 55 12.29 -5.52 10.92
N VAL A 56 11.65 -4.77 10.00
CA VAL A 56 10.77 -5.37 8.99
C VAL A 56 11.54 -6.29 8.06
N ALA A 57 12.74 -5.91 7.63
CA ALA A 57 13.63 -6.73 6.82
C ALA A 57 13.94 -8.06 7.53
N ARG A 58 14.32 -7.99 8.81
CA ARG A 58 14.59 -9.16 9.65
C ARG A 58 13.37 -10.07 9.80
N MET A 59 12.18 -9.50 10.01
CA MET A 59 10.95 -10.27 10.22
C MET A 59 10.40 -10.91 8.94
N THR A 60 10.65 -10.28 7.79
CA THR A 60 10.13 -10.75 6.49
C THR A 60 11.15 -11.55 5.68
N GLY A 61 12.43 -11.53 6.06
CA GLY A 61 13.51 -12.14 5.30
C GLY A 61 13.82 -11.40 3.98
N ILE A 62 13.43 -10.12 3.89
CA ILE A 62 13.57 -9.29 2.69
C ILE A 62 14.63 -8.23 2.97
N GLY A 63 15.48 -7.91 1.98
CA GLY A 63 16.51 -6.90 2.16
C GLY A 63 15.92 -5.51 2.46
N GLU A 64 16.58 -4.72 3.30
CA GLU A 64 16.12 -3.40 3.74
C GLU A 64 15.75 -2.47 2.57
N GLY A 65 16.60 -2.40 1.55
CA GLY A 65 16.30 -1.62 0.34
C GLY A 65 15.06 -2.11 -0.40
N SER A 66 14.77 -3.42 -0.38
CA SER A 66 13.53 -3.95 -0.96
C SER A 66 12.32 -3.62 -0.11
N VAL A 67 12.41 -3.69 1.22
CA VAL A 67 11.33 -3.25 2.13
C VAL A 67 10.99 -1.77 1.90
N HIS A 68 12.02 -0.92 1.75
CA HIS A 68 11.85 0.48 1.43
C HIS A 68 11.13 0.65 0.07
N ASN A 69 11.66 0.03 -1.00
CA ASN A 69 11.07 0.12 -2.34
C ASN A 69 9.63 -0.39 -2.40
N PHE A 70 9.32 -1.50 -1.72
CA PHE A 70 7.95 -2.05 -1.67
C PHE A 70 6.99 -1.09 -0.99
N THR A 71 7.45 -0.39 0.05
CA THR A 71 6.66 0.64 0.72
C THR A 71 6.37 1.79 -0.26
N GLU A 72 7.39 2.34 -0.90
CA GLU A 72 7.27 3.45 -1.86
C GLU A 72 6.36 3.10 -3.04
N HIS A 73 6.53 1.92 -3.65
CA HIS A 73 5.69 1.46 -4.75
C HIS A 73 4.22 1.36 -4.35
N CYS A 74 3.93 0.78 -3.18
CA CYS A 74 2.56 0.66 -2.71
C CYS A 74 1.95 2.04 -2.40
N PHE A 75 2.69 2.96 -1.79
CA PHE A 75 2.21 4.33 -1.56
C PHE A 75 1.95 5.06 -2.87
N CYS A 76 2.89 5.03 -3.82
CA CYS A 76 2.71 5.64 -5.14
C CYS A 76 1.44 5.12 -5.85
N ALA A 77 1.20 3.81 -5.82
CA ALA A 77 0.00 3.23 -6.42
C ALA A 77 -1.29 3.61 -5.68
N ILE A 78 -1.27 3.66 -4.34
CA ILE A 78 -2.44 4.07 -3.53
C ILE A 78 -2.75 5.55 -3.73
N GLU A 79 -1.73 6.41 -3.74
CA GLU A 79 -1.88 7.85 -3.98
C GLU A 79 -2.45 8.15 -5.36
N SER A 80 -2.17 7.31 -6.37
CA SER A 80 -2.78 7.44 -7.71
C SER A 80 -4.31 7.33 -7.70
N LEU A 81 -4.89 6.76 -6.64
CA LEU A 81 -6.34 6.63 -6.44
C LEU A 81 -6.94 7.83 -5.70
N HIS A 82 -6.15 8.83 -5.33
CA HIS A 82 -6.58 9.96 -4.51
C HIS A 82 -7.87 10.59 -5.05
N ASP A 83 -7.91 10.97 -6.32
CA ASP A 83 -9.06 11.69 -6.89
C ASP A 83 -10.32 10.83 -7.04
N VAL A 84 -10.19 9.50 -6.95
CA VAL A 84 -11.33 8.57 -6.96
C VAL A 84 -12.05 8.56 -5.61
N PHE A 85 -11.28 8.64 -4.52
CA PHE A 85 -11.80 8.44 -3.15
C PHE A 85 -11.81 9.72 -2.30
N VAL A 86 -11.00 10.71 -2.67
CA VAL A 86 -10.83 11.98 -1.96
C VAL A 86 -11.32 13.10 -2.89
N ARG A 87 -12.56 13.52 -2.66
CA ARG A 87 -13.15 14.69 -3.31
C ARG A 87 -13.90 15.53 -2.31
N PRO A 88 -14.07 16.84 -2.57
CA PRO A 88 -15.01 17.65 -1.83
C PRO A 88 -16.42 17.03 -1.89
N LEU A 89 -17.14 17.14 -0.78
CA LEU A 89 -18.56 16.80 -0.70
C LEU A 89 -19.36 17.71 -1.65
N THR A 90 -20.38 17.16 -2.29
CA THR A 90 -21.37 17.96 -3.01
C THR A 90 -22.23 18.75 -2.03
N GLU A 91 -22.92 19.80 -2.48
CA GLU A 91 -23.83 20.56 -1.61
C GLU A 91 -24.94 19.70 -1.01
N GLU A 92 -25.41 18.69 -1.76
CA GLU A 92 -26.40 17.72 -1.30
C GLU A 92 -25.86 16.82 -0.18
N GLU A 93 -24.63 16.30 -0.32
CA GLU A 93 -23.96 15.50 0.71
C GLU A 93 -23.66 16.33 1.96
N LYS A 94 -23.26 17.60 1.80
CA LYS A 94 -23.06 18.53 2.91
C LYS A 94 -24.34 18.80 3.69
N GLU A 95 -25.48 18.87 3.03
CA GLU A 95 -26.77 19.11 3.69
C GLU A 95 -27.26 17.87 4.46
N GLN A 96 -26.93 16.67 3.98
CA GLN A 96 -27.18 15.41 4.70
C GLN A 96 -26.35 15.31 6.00
N GLU A 97 -25.08 15.68 5.97
CA GLU A 97 -24.18 15.65 7.13
C GLU A 97 -24.51 16.71 8.21
N LYS A 98 -25.27 17.76 7.87
CA LYS A 98 -25.74 18.76 8.85
C LYS A 98 -26.91 18.27 9.71
N ARG A 99 -27.52 17.14 9.35
CA ARG A 99 -28.76 16.64 9.95
C ARG A 99 -28.50 15.62 11.06
#